data_AF-Q2JQ32-F1
#
_entry.id   AF-Q2JQ32-F1
#
_cell.length_a   1.000
_cell.length_b   1.000
_cell.length_c   1.000
_cell.angle_alpha   90.00
_cell.angle_beta   90.00
_cell.angle_gamma   90.00
#
_symmetry.space_group_name_H-M   'P 1'
#
loop_
_entity.id
_entity.type
_entity.pdbx_description
1 polymer ?
#
loop_
_entity_poly.entity_id
_entity_poly.type
_entity_poly.pdbx_seq_one_letter_code
_entity_poly.pdbx_strand_id
1 'polypeptide(L)'
;MRLFNYLILFSALLAIALFAMQNATPVTVTFAPGVSVESPLVMELLASAGIGAALAWLYSLWMRVQFSIEAREKNRQLQEKEVTITELKEMVVELEAKVKQLPPSKRAEPQEDIQDVKEVATEGSPA
;
A
#
# COMPACT_ATOMS: atom_id res chain seq x y z
N MET A 1 13.64 10.35 0.54
CA MET A 1 13.20 9.08 -0.07
C MET A 1 13.40 9.01 -1.58
N ARG A 2 12.89 9.96 -2.38
CA ARG A 2 13.00 9.87 -3.86
C ARG A 2 14.44 9.88 -4.39
N LEU A 3 15.32 10.70 -3.82
CA LEU A 3 16.73 10.79 -4.21
C LEU A 3 17.52 9.50 -3.93
N PHE A 4 17.21 8.82 -2.82
CA PHE A 4 17.83 7.55 -2.45
C PHE A 4 17.50 6.44 -3.46
N ASN A 5 16.24 6.39 -3.92
CA ASN A 5 15.83 5.46 -4.97
C ASN A 5 16.56 5.71 -6.29
N TYR A 6 16.73 6.98 -6.69
CA TYR A 6 17.49 7.33 -7.90
C TYR A 6 18.98 6.99 -7.76
N LEU A 7 19.58 7.20 -6.58
CA LEU A 7 20.96 6.83 -6.30
C LEU A 7 21.18 5.32 -6.40
N ILE A 8 20.27 4.50 -5.85
CA ILE A 8 20.34 3.04 -5.95
C ILE A 8 20.19 2.58 -7.40
N LEU A 9 19.23 3.16 -8.12
CA LEU A 9 18.98 2.76 -9.51
C LEU A 9 20.15 3.15 -10.41
N PHE A 10 20.70 4.36 -10.22
CA PHE A 10 21.89 4.83 -10.93
C PHE A 10 23.12 3.98 -10.62
N SER A 11 23.39 3.66 -9.36
CA SER A 11 24.54 2.82 -8.98
C SER A 11 24.41 1.40 -9.53
N ALA A 12 23.21 0.82 -9.53
CA ALA A 12 22.94 -0.49 -10.13
C ALA A 12 23.18 -0.48 -11.65
N LEU A 13 22.65 0.52 -12.37
CA LEU A 13 22.87 0.66 -13.81
C LEU A 13 24.35 0.89 -14.15
N LEU A 14 25.05 1.70 -13.35
CA LEU A 14 26.47 1.95 -13.54
C LEU A 14 27.30 0.68 -13.30
N ALA A 15 26.97 -0.10 -12.27
CA ALA A 15 27.64 -1.38 -12.00
C ALA A 15 27.45 -2.37 -13.15
N ILE A 16 26.23 -2.46 -13.70
CA ILE A 16 25.94 -3.30 -14.87
C ILE A 16 26.73 -2.82 -16.10
N ALA A 17 26.79 -1.51 -16.35
CA ALA A 17 27.54 -0.94 -17.48
C ALA A 17 29.05 -1.19 -17.36
N LEU A 18 29.62 -1.08 -16.15
CA LEU A 18 31.03 -1.36 -15.90
C LEU A 18 31.35 -2.85 -16.03
N PHE A 19 30.49 -3.71 -15.49
CA PHE A 19 30.59 -5.16 -15.66
C PHE A 19 30.51 -5.55 -17.14
N ALA A 20 29.60 -4.90 -17.88
CA ALA A 20 29.42 -5.07 -19.31
C ALA A 20 30.67 -4.68 -20.12
N MET A 21 31.29 -3.57 -19.77
CA MET A 21 32.50 -3.11 -20.43
C MET A 21 33.69 -4.04 -20.16
N GLN A 22 33.83 -4.56 -18.92
CA GLN A 22 34.94 -5.45 -18.57
C GLN A 22 34.82 -6.86 -19.17
N ASN A 23 33.59 -7.34 -19.39
CA ASN A 23 33.33 -8.70 -19.88
C ASN A 23 32.92 -8.71 -21.37
N ALA A 24 33.34 -7.71 -22.14
CA ALA A 24 33.01 -7.56 -23.57
C ALA A 24 33.75 -8.55 -24.50
N THR A 25 34.55 -9.47 -23.95
CA THR A 25 35.22 -10.52 -24.70
C THR A 25 34.20 -11.51 -25.30
N PRO A 26 34.26 -11.81 -26.59
CA PRO A 26 33.36 -12.79 -27.21
C PRO A 26 33.58 -14.19 -26.62
N VAL A 27 32.49 -14.85 -26.23
CA VAL A 27 32.49 -16.23 -25.70
C VAL A 27 31.57 -17.07 -26.57
N THR A 28 31.96 -18.30 -26.87
CA THR A 28 31.13 -19.24 -27.63
C THR A 28 30.04 -19.82 -26.74
N VAL A 29 28.79 -19.45 -26.99
CA VAL A 29 27.62 -20.03 -26.32
C VAL A 29 27.04 -21.11 -27.21
N THR A 30 26.85 -22.32 -26.67
CA THR A 30 26.26 -23.46 -27.39
C THR A 30 24.84 -23.68 -26.91
N PHE A 31 23.87 -23.45 -27.79
CA PHE A 31 22.44 -23.58 -27.47
C PHE A 31 21.95 -25.02 -27.70
N ALA A 32 22.51 -25.71 -28.69
CA ALA A 32 22.19 -27.08 -29.07
C ALA A 32 23.38 -27.71 -29.82
N PRO A 33 23.44 -29.05 -29.97
CA PRO A 33 24.49 -29.69 -30.76
C PRO A 33 24.51 -29.12 -32.20
N GLY A 34 25.62 -28.47 -32.57
CA GLY A 34 25.78 -27.83 -33.88
C GLY A 34 25.26 -26.39 -34.00
N VAL A 35 24.67 -25.82 -32.95
CA VAL A 35 24.23 -24.42 -32.90
C VAL A 35 25.03 -23.68 -31.83
N SER A 36 26.09 -23.01 -32.26
CA SER A 36 26.94 -22.18 -31.42
C SER A 36 27.01 -20.77 -31.99
N VAL A 37 26.87 -19.77 -31.12
CA VAL A 37 26.99 -18.35 -31.47
C VAL A 37 28.10 -17.74 -30.64
N GLU A 38 28.97 -16.98 -31.28
CA GLU A 38 30.00 -16.20 -30.60
C GLU A 38 29.38 -14.86 -30.18
N SER A 39 29.21 -14.67 -28.89
CA SER A 39 28.64 -13.44 -28.33
C SER A 39 29.34 -13.10 -27.03
N PRO A 40 29.59 -11.80 -26.74
CA PRO A 40 30.03 -11.41 -25.42
C PRO A 40 29.05 -11.87 -24.34
N LEU A 41 29.56 -12.44 -23.24
CA LEU A 41 28.77 -12.91 -22.08
C LEU A 41 27.80 -11.83 -21.57
N VAL A 42 28.24 -10.59 -21.70
CA VAL A 42 27.53 -9.39 -21.30
C VAL A 42 26.20 -9.22 -22.02
N MET A 43 26.12 -9.56 -23.31
CA MET A 43 24.88 -9.43 -24.07
C MET A 43 23.80 -10.37 -23.54
N GLU A 44 24.19 -11.58 -23.13
CA GLU A 44 23.27 -12.57 -22.56
C GLU A 44 22.84 -12.19 -21.14
N LEU A 45 23.76 -11.66 -20.35
CA LEU A 45 23.45 -11.15 -19.01
C LEU A 45 22.50 -9.94 -19.08
N LEU A 46 22.75 -9.01 -20.01
CA LEU A 46 21.88 -7.85 -20.23
C LEU A 46 20.50 -8.27 -20.74
N ALA A 47 20.44 -9.24 -21.66
CA ALA A 47 19.19 -9.75 -22.18
C ALA A 47 18.35 -10.41 -21.06
N SER A 48 18.98 -11.26 -20.26
CA SER A 48 18.34 -11.94 -19.14
C SER A 48 17.86 -10.95 -18.07
N ALA A 49 18.71 -9.99 -17.70
CA ALA A 49 18.37 -8.93 -16.76
C ALA A 49 17.25 -8.03 -17.29
N GLY A 50 17.30 -7.68 -18.58
CA GLY A 50 16.28 -6.88 -19.25
C GLY A 50 14.91 -7.57 -19.28
N ILE A 51 14.88 -8.87 -19.56
CA ILE A 51 13.66 -9.68 -19.49
C ILE A 51 13.12 -9.71 -18.06
N GLY A 52 13.99 -9.97 -17.06
CA GLY A 52 13.60 -9.95 -15.65
C GLY A 52 13.03 -8.60 -15.22
N ALA A 53 13.65 -7.50 -15.65
CA ALA A 53 13.17 -6.14 -15.38
C ALA A 53 11.82 -5.85 -16.06
N ALA A 54 11.63 -6.29 -17.31
CA ALA A 54 10.36 -6.15 -18.02
C ALA A 54 9.22 -6.91 -17.32
N LEU A 55 9.49 -8.14 -16.86
CA LEU A 55 8.54 -8.94 -16.09
C LEU A 55 8.22 -8.29 -14.73
N ALA A 56 9.24 -7.80 -14.03
CA ALA A 56 9.05 -7.08 -12.76
C ALA A 56 8.24 -5.79 -12.94
N TRP A 57 8.48 -5.06 -14.03
CA TRP A 57 7.72 -3.86 -14.37
C TRP A 57 6.25 -4.20 -14.67
N LEU A 58 6.00 -5.26 -15.45
CA LEU A 58 4.66 -5.72 -15.75
C LEU A 58 3.92 -6.18 -14.47
N TYR A 59 4.60 -6.90 -13.59
CA TYR A 59 4.07 -7.30 -12.28
C TYR A 59 3.74 -6.09 -11.41
N SER A 60 4.57 -5.04 -11.41
CA SER A 60 4.28 -3.78 -10.71
C SER A 60 3.03 -3.10 -11.26
N LEU A 61 2.83 -3.11 -12.58
CA LEU A 61 1.63 -2.56 -13.21
C LEU A 61 0.38 -3.33 -12.78
N TRP A 62 0.47 -4.67 -12.74
CA TRP A 62 -0.60 -5.54 -12.23
C TRP A 62 -0.94 -5.25 -10.76
N MET A 63 0.09 -5.16 -9.89
CA MET A 63 -0.08 -4.83 -8.47
C MET A 63 -0.75 -3.47 -8.26
N ARG A 64 -0.43 -2.46 -9.10
CA ARG A 64 -1.06 -1.14 -9.01
C ARG A 64 -2.55 -1.19 -9.33
N VAL A 65 -2.95 -2.01 -10.31
CA VAL A 65 -4.37 -2.21 -10.64
C VAL A 65 -5.09 -2.86 -9.46
N GLN A 66 -4.56 -3.94 -8.90
CA GLN A 66 -5.13 -4.62 -7.72
C GLN A 66 -5.29 -3.65 -6.54
N PHE A 67 -4.23 -2.91 -6.20
CA PHE A 67 -4.27 -1.93 -5.12
C PHE A 67 -5.29 -0.81 -5.38
N SER A 68 -5.46 -0.38 -6.63
CA SER A 68 -6.45 0.66 -6.98
C SER A 68 -7.89 0.20 -6.75
N ILE A 69 -8.17 -1.09 -6.94
CA ILE A 69 -9.50 -1.67 -6.72
C ILE A 69 -9.77 -1.74 -5.22
N GLU A 70 -8.83 -2.29 -4.44
CA GLU A 70 -8.95 -2.34 -2.97
C GLU A 70 -9.06 -0.94 -2.34
N ALA A 71 -8.28 0.03 -2.84
CA ALA A 71 -8.33 1.40 -2.35
C ALA A 71 -9.70 2.06 -2.63
N ARG A 72 -10.35 1.76 -3.76
CA ARG A 72 -11.70 2.26 -4.06
C ARG A 72 -12.73 1.72 -3.09
N GLU A 73 -12.66 0.43 -2.77
CA GLU A 73 -13.57 -0.18 -1.80
C GLU A 73 -13.40 0.42 -0.40
N LYS A 74 -12.15 0.54 0.06
CA LYS A 74 -11.85 1.21 1.34
C LYS A 74 -12.33 2.66 1.37
N ASN A 75 -12.15 3.40 0.28
CA ASN A 75 -12.61 4.78 0.19
C ASN A 75 -14.13 4.90 0.22
N ARG A 76 -14.86 3.95 -0.39
CA ARG A 76 -16.33 3.88 -0.32
C ARG A 76 -16.81 3.64 1.11
N GLN A 77 -16.19 2.68 1.81
CA GLN A 77 -16.50 2.40 3.22
C GLN A 77 -16.20 3.60 4.13
N LEU A 78 -15.15 4.38 3.84
CA LEU A 78 -14.86 5.62 4.58
C LEU A 78 -15.95 6.67 4.35
N GLN A 79 -16.39 6.87 3.11
CA GLN A 79 -17.48 7.81 2.81
C GLN A 79 -18.80 7.40 3.49
N GLU A 80 -19.18 6.12 3.45
CA GLU A 80 -20.38 5.62 4.13
C GLU A 80 -20.32 5.88 5.65
N LYS A 81 -19.14 5.70 6.26
CA LYS A 81 -18.91 6.00 7.68
C LYS A 81 -18.99 7.50 7.98
N GLU A 82 -18.43 8.35 7.13
CA GLU A 82 -18.49 9.81 7.29
C GLU A 82 -19.94 10.34 7.21
N VAL A 83 -20.75 9.80 6.30
CA VAL A 83 -22.17 10.13 6.20
C VAL A 83 -22.90 9.72 7.48
N THR A 84 -22.71 8.47 7.92
CA THR A 84 -23.30 7.97 9.18
C THR A 84 -22.94 8.84 10.38
N ILE A 85 -21.66 9.24 10.50
CA ILE A 85 -21.20 10.13 11.57
C ILE A 85 -21.91 11.48 11.52
N THR A 86 -22.14 12.01 10.32
CA THR A 86 -22.79 13.31 10.12
C THR A 86 -24.27 13.24 10.52
N GLU A 87 -24.98 12.19 10.09
CA GLU A 87 -26.37 11.95 10.48
C GLU A 87 -26.53 11.77 11.99
N LEU A 88 -25.63 11.00 12.62
CA LEU A 88 -25.63 10.83 14.09
C LEU A 88 -25.42 12.16 14.81
N LYS A 89 -24.49 13.00 14.34
CA LYS A 89 -24.27 14.32 14.92
C LYS A 89 -25.50 15.22 14.81
N GLU A 90 -26.16 15.20 13.65
CA GLU A 90 -27.38 15.97 13.44
C GLU A 90 -28.51 15.50 14.35
N MET A 91 -28.72 14.19 14.48
CA MET A 91 -29.71 13.63 15.39
C MET A 91 -29.42 13.99 16.86
N VAL A 92 -28.16 13.97 17.29
CA VAL A 92 -27.79 14.39 18.65
C VAL A 92 -28.16 15.86 18.89
N VAL A 93 -27.82 16.74 17.95
CA VAL A 93 -28.17 18.18 18.04
C VAL A 93 -29.68 18.39 18.08
N GLU A 94 -30.44 17.68 17.25
CA GLU A 94 -31.90 17.76 17.24
C GLU A 94 -32.50 17.26 18.57
N LEU A 95 -32.02 16.13 19.07
CA LEU A 95 -32.47 15.58 20.36
C LEU A 95 -32.14 16.53 21.52
N GLU A 96 -30.93 17.09 21.56
CA GLU A 96 -30.55 18.07 22.58
C GLU A 96 -31.46 19.31 22.53
N ALA A 97 -31.75 19.81 21.33
CA ALA A 97 -32.68 20.93 21.15
C ALA A 97 -34.10 20.57 21.63
N LYS A 98 -34.57 19.36 21.35
CA LYS A 98 -35.88 18.85 21.77
C LYS A 98 -35.96 18.65 23.28
N VAL A 99 -34.92 18.10 23.89
CA VAL A 99 -34.79 17.97 25.36
C VAL A 99 -34.81 19.34 26.04
N LYS A 100 -34.15 20.34 25.45
CA LYS A 100 -34.15 21.71 25.99
C LYS A 100 -35.54 22.38 25.90
N GLN A 101 -36.33 22.06 24.89
CA GLN A 101 -37.71 22.55 24.72
C GLN A 101 -38.74 21.82 25.58
N LEU A 102 -38.44 20.62 26.09
CA LEU A 102 -39.32 19.90 27.00
C LEU A 102 -39.41 20.61 28.37
N PRO A 103 -40.60 20.66 28.99
CA PRO A 103 -40.77 21.19 30.34
C PRO A 103 -39.96 20.35 31.35
N PRO A 104 -39.46 20.97 32.44
CA PRO A 104 -38.56 20.31 33.39
C PRO A 104 -39.12 19.00 33.97
N SER A 105 -40.44 18.88 34.10
CA SER A 105 -41.11 17.65 34.57
C SER A 105 -41.07 16.45 33.62
N LYS A 106 -40.63 16.62 32.36
CA LYS A 106 -40.52 15.54 31.35
C LYS A 106 -39.09 15.27 30.89
N ARG A 107 -38.08 15.99 31.41
CA ARG A 107 -36.67 15.64 31.15
C ARG A 107 -36.29 14.48 32.07
N ALA A 108 -35.82 13.38 31.49
CA ALA A 108 -35.08 12.40 32.28
C ALA A 108 -33.76 13.07 32.71
N GLU A 109 -33.45 13.03 34.00
CA GLU A 109 -32.17 13.52 34.50
C GLU A 109 -31.05 12.62 33.93
N PRO A 110 -29.90 13.19 33.54
CA PRO A 110 -28.74 12.39 33.15
C PRO A 110 -28.38 11.46 34.33
N GLN A 111 -28.54 10.14 34.14
CA GLN A 111 -27.88 9.19 35.02
C GLN A 111 -26.38 9.30 34.74
N GLU A 112 -25.67 10.03 35.60
CA GLU A 112 -24.22 9.91 35.76
C GLU A 112 -23.91 8.51 36.31
N ASP A 113 -24.01 7.49 35.47
CA ASP A 113 -23.36 6.22 35.76
C ASP A 113 -22.21 6.01 34.77
N ILE A 114 -21.12 6.72 35.04
CA ILE A 114 -19.84 6.61 34.32
C ILE A 114 -18.98 5.51 34.97
N GLN A 115 -19.54 4.65 35.84
CA GLN A 115 -18.76 3.60 36.48
C GLN A 115 -18.55 2.35 35.59
N ASP A 116 -19.46 2.04 34.66
CA ASP A 116 -19.38 0.81 33.86
C ASP A 116 -18.43 0.85 32.64
N VAL A 117 -17.99 2.02 32.18
CA VAL A 117 -17.07 2.12 31.03
C VAL A 117 -15.61 1.85 31.44
N LYS A 118 -15.28 1.96 32.74
CA LYS A 118 -13.90 1.82 33.20
C LYS A 118 -13.50 0.36 33.47
N GLU A 119 -14.45 -0.54 33.68
CA GLU A 119 -14.18 -1.95 34.02
C GLU A 119 -13.78 -2.79 32.79
N VAL A 120 -14.36 -2.50 31.62
CA VAL A 120 -14.04 -3.23 30.37
C VAL A 120 -12.63 -2.91 29.84
N ALA A 121 -12.06 -1.76 30.21
CA ALA A 121 -10.72 -1.36 29.76
C ALA A 121 -9.56 -2.04 30.54
N THR A 122 -9.84 -2.69 31.68
CA THR A 122 -8.80 -3.28 32.53
C THR A 122 -8.66 -4.80 32.46
N GLU A 123 -9.63 -5.53 31.93
CA GLU A 123 -9.55 -7.01 31.87
C GLU A 123 -8.99 -7.59 30.55
N GLY A 124 -8.71 -6.75 29.54
CA GLY A 124 -8.31 -7.21 28.20
C GLY A 124 -6.81 -7.25 27.88
N SER A 125 -5.91 -7.08 28.86
CA SER A 125 -4.46 -7.08 28.62
C SER A 125 -3.80 -8.37 29.14
N PRO A 126 -3.66 -9.43 28.33
CA PRO A 126 -2.76 -10.53 28.67
C PRO A 126 -1.29 -10.10 28.51
N ALA A 127 -0.50 -10.49 29.51
CA ALA A 127 0.96 -10.39 29.54
C ALA A 127 1.64 -11.40 28.60
#